data_AF-A0A957EZQ9-F1
#
_entry.id   AF-A0A957EZQ9-F1
#
_cell.length_a   1.000
_cell.length_b   1.000
_cell.length_c   1.000
_cell.angle_alpha   90.00
_cell.angle_beta   90.00
_cell.angle_gamma   90.00
#
_symmetry.space_group_name_H-M   'P 1'
#
loop_
_entity.id
_entity.type
_entity.pdbx_description
1 polymer ?
#
loop_
_entity_poly.entity_id
_entity_poly.type
_entity_poly.pdbx_seq_one_letter_code
_entity_poly.pdbx_strand_id
1 'polypeptide(L)' 'MKKTREALRQELRQKSESLIEDILDWYEANDNPTMSQIEAQVLSIRERLGQETAEQLIQAQEAVHPPTVPLCPNCQQVM' A
#
# COMPACT_ATOMS: atom_id res chain seq x y z
N MET A 1 0.01 -18.66 -3.54
CA MET A 1 -0.69 -19.00 -2.29
C MET A 1 -1.06 -17.71 -1.59
N LYS A 2 -2.25 -17.63 -1.00
CA LYS A 2 -2.67 -16.45 -0.24
C LYS A 2 -1.69 -16.21 0.91
N LYS A 3 -1.28 -14.97 1.15
CA LYS A 3 -0.51 -14.67 2.37
C LYS A 3 -1.35 -15.07 3.58
N THR A 4 -0.70 -15.64 4.59
CA THR A 4 -1.38 -15.93 5.86
C THR A 4 -1.75 -14.60 6.53
N ARG A 5 -2.78 -14.65 7.38
CA ARG A 5 -3.19 -13.48 8.17
C ARG A 5 -2.03 -12.89 8.97
N GLU A 6 -1.16 -13.73 9.51
CA GLU A 6 -0.03 -13.28 10.33
C GLU A 6 1.02 -12.55 9.49
N ALA A 7 1.38 -13.12 8.34
CA ALA A 7 2.32 -12.48 7.42
C ALA A 7 1.81 -11.11 6.95
N LEU A 8 0.54 -11.04 6.53
CA LEU A 8 -0.07 -9.79 6.10
C LEU A 8 -0.15 -8.75 7.25
N ARG A 9 -0.46 -9.20 8.48
CA ARG A 9 -0.47 -8.30 9.64
C ARG A 9 0.91 -7.71 9.90
N GLN A 10 1.96 -8.53 9.86
CA GLN A 10 3.32 -8.09 10.12
C GLN A 10 3.77 -7.04 9.09
N GLU A 11 3.52 -7.29 7.80
CA GLU A 11 3.85 -6.35 6.73
C GLU A 11 3.11 -5.02 6.87
N LEU A 12 1.80 -5.06 7.15
CA LEU A 12 1.02 -3.84 7.37
C LEU A 12 1.48 -3.07 8.61
N ARG A 13 1.81 -3.77 9.71
CA ARG A 13 2.32 -3.13 10.93
C ARG A 13 3.65 -2.42 10.68
N GLN A 14 4.59 -3.07 10.01
CA GLN A 14 5.89 -2.48 9.72
C GLN A 14 5.76 -1.19 8.88
N LYS A 15 4.84 -1.19 7.91
CA LYS A 15 4.54 0.01 7.10
C LYS A 15 3.87 1.11 7.93
N SER A 16 2.92 0.75 8.79
CA SER A 16 2.27 1.69 9.71
C SER A 16 3.26 2.34 10.67
N GLU A 17 4.24 1.61 11.19
CA GLU A 17 5.28 2.18 12.07
C GLU A 17 6.07 3.28 11.36
N SER A 18 6.52 3.06 10.12
CA SER A 18 7.22 4.11 9.36
C SER A 18 6.37 5.38 9.16
N LEU A 19 5.06 5.23 8.93
CA LEU A 19 4.16 6.38 8.75
C LEU A 19 3.87 7.11 10.06
N ILE A 20 3.94 6.41 11.19
CA ILE A 20 3.83 7.03 12.52
C ILE A 20 5.06 7.90 12.77
N GLU A 21 6.27 7.39 12.50
CA GLU A 21 7.50 8.18 12.64
C GLU A 21 7.44 9.44 11.74
N ASP A 22 6.98 9.32 10.49
CA ASP A 22 6.82 10.48 9.59
C ASP A 22 5.86 11.56 10.14
N ILE A 23 4.81 11.17 10.87
CA ILE A 23 3.90 12.12 11.53
C ILE A 23 4.56 12.77 12.74
N LEU A 24 5.28 11.99 13.54
CA LEU A 24 5.96 12.47 14.75
C LEU A 24 7.07 13.45 14.38
N ASP A 25 7.93 13.09 13.43
CA ASP A 25 8.99 13.96 12.90
C ASP A 25 8.42 15.28 12.37
N TRP A 26 7.31 15.21 11.64
CA TRP A 26 6.63 16.41 11.17
C TRP A 26 6.09 17.25 12.33
N TYR A 27 5.47 16.64 13.33
CA TYR A 27 4.91 17.35 14.48
C TYR A 27 6.00 18.02 15.32
N GLU A 28 7.12 17.32 15.56
CA GLU A 28 8.28 17.87 16.27
C GLU A 28 8.94 19.03 15.52
N ALA A 29 8.96 18.99 14.18
CA ALA A 29 9.48 20.08 13.36
C ALA A 29 8.52 21.29 13.26
N ASN A 30 7.28 21.18 13.73
CA ASN A 30 6.26 22.22 13.63
C ASN A 30 5.68 22.56 15.02
N ASP A 31 6.30 23.48 15.74
CA ASP A 31 5.94 23.83 17.13
C ASP A 31 4.48 24.28 17.34
N ASN A 32 3.86 24.90 16.33
CA ASN A 32 2.48 25.39 16.42
C ASN A 32 1.78 25.34 15.05
N PRO A 33 1.46 24.14 14.55
CA PRO A 33 0.90 23.98 13.22
C PRO A 33 -0.56 24.46 13.21
N THR A 34 -0.94 25.14 12.15
CA THR A 34 -2.34 25.53 11.92
C THR A 34 -3.19 24.29 11.62
N MET A 35 -4.50 24.42 11.79
CA MET A 35 -5.46 23.37 11.44
C MET A 35 -5.27 22.87 10.00
N SER A 36 -5.09 23.80 9.04
CA SER A 36 -4.89 23.45 7.63
C SER A 36 -3.59 22.69 7.37
N GLN A 37 -2.53 22.97 8.13
CA GLN A 37 -1.27 22.22 8.04
C GLN A 37 -1.42 20.80 8.60
N ILE A 38 -2.13 20.65 9.73
CA ILE A 38 -2.45 19.34 10.30
C ILE A 38 -3.29 18.52 9.31
N GLU A 39 -4.34 19.12 8.75
CA GLU A 39 -5.19 18.46 7.75
C GLU A 39 -4.41 18.02 6.52
N ALA A 40 -3.51 18.87 6.00
CA ALA A 40 -2.66 18.54 4.86
C ALA A 40 -1.71 17.38 5.17
N GLN A 41 -1.07 17.37 6.34
CA GLN A 41 -0.18 16.28 6.74
C GLN A 41 -0.93 14.96 6.91
N VAL A 42 -2.08 14.98 7.61
CA VAL A 42 -2.91 13.79 7.82
C VAL A 42 -3.45 13.26 6.49
N LEU A 43 -3.84 14.13 5.56
CA LEU A 43 -4.26 13.76 4.22
C LEU A 43 -3.15 13.02 3.46
N SER A 44 -1.95 13.59 3.43
CA SER A 44 -0.77 12.99 2.78
C SER A 44 -0.47 11.59 3.32
N ILE A 45 -0.49 11.43 4.65
CA ILE A 45 -0.24 10.13 5.28
C ILE A 45 -1.35 9.13 4.94
N ARG A 46 -2.62 9.57 4.93
CA ARG A 46 -3.76 8.72 4.55
C ARG A 46 -3.63 8.20 3.12
N GLU A 47 -3.20 9.04 2.19
CA GLU A 47 -3.00 8.67 0.78
C GLU A 47 -1.91 7.60 0.66
N ARG A 48 -0.75 7.81 1.30
CA ARG A 48 0.35 6.84 1.33
C ARG A 48 -0.06 5.52 1.97
N LEU A 49 -0.67 5.56 3.15
CA LEU A 49 -1.15 4.36 3.84
C LEU A 49 -2.15 3.58 2.99
N GLY A 50 -3.08 4.30 2.35
CA GLY A 50 -4.11 3.71 1.48
C GLY A 50 -3.49 3.00 0.28
N GLN A 51 -2.56 3.65 -0.41
CA GLN A 51 -1.85 3.07 -1.54
C GLN A 51 -1.09 1.81 -1.13
N GLU A 52 -0.24 1.90 -0.11
CA GLU A 52 0.59 0.77 0.32
C GLU A 52 -0.24 -0.41 0.82
N THR A 53 -1.34 -0.14 1.54
CA THR A 53 -2.26 -1.18 2.01
C THR A 53 -2.95 -1.85 0.82
N ALA A 54 -3.41 -1.08 -0.16
CA ALA A 54 -4.04 -1.63 -1.36
C ALA A 54 -3.06 -2.52 -2.14
N GLU A 55 -1.82 -2.07 -2.34
CA GLU A 55 -0.76 -2.84 -3.00
C GLU A 55 -0.49 -4.17 -2.27
N GLN A 56 -0.35 -4.15 -0.94
CA GLN A 56 -0.14 -5.38 -0.16
C GLN A 56 -1.32 -6.34 -0.26
N LEU A 57 -2.55 -5.82 -0.20
CA LEU A 57 -3.75 -6.63 -0.33
C LEU A 57 -3.87 -7.26 -1.72
N ILE A 58 -3.55 -6.51 -2.78
CA ILE A 58 -3.52 -7.01 -4.16
C ILE A 58 -2.46 -8.10 -4.30
N GLN A 59 -1.23 -7.86 -3.83
CA GLN A 59 -0.14 -8.84 -3.88
C GLN A 59 -0.43 -10.10 -3.05
N ALA A 60 -1.19 -9.97 -1.97
CA ALA A 60 -1.57 -11.09 -1.12
C ALA A 60 -2.70 -11.97 -1.72
N GLN A 61 -3.36 -11.53 -2.79
CA GLN A 61 -4.39 -12.32 -3.46
C GLN A 61 -3.78 -13.51 -4.20
N GLU A 62 -4.46 -14.66 -4.13
CA GLU A 62 -4.09 -15.86 -4.91
C GLU A 62 -4.22 -15.65 -6.42
N ALA A 63 -5.06 -14.69 -6.81
CA ALA A 63 -5.42 -14.39 -8.19
C ALA A 63 -4.45 -13.44 -8.90
N VAL A 64 -3.28 -13.11 -8.33
CA VAL A 64 -2.17 -12.56 -9.13
C VAL A 64 -1.58 -13.71 -9.96
N HIS A 65 -2.38 -14.22 -10.89
CA HIS A 65 -1.88 -15.00 -12.00
C HIS A 65 -1.39 -14.01 -13.06
N PRO A 66 -0.25 -14.27 -13.73
CA PRO A 66 -0.02 -13.59 -14.99
C PRO A 66 -1.30 -13.76 -15.83
N PRO A 67 -1.82 -12.71 -16.48
CA PRO A 67 -2.94 -12.88 -17.37
C PRO A 67 -2.60 -14.04 -18.30
N THR A 68 -3.50 -15.02 -18.39
CA THR A 68 -3.35 -16.11 -19.35
C THR A 68 -3.23 -15.44 -20.71
N VAL A 69 -2.03 -15.43 -21.28
CA VAL A 69 -1.79 -14.84 -22.58
C VAL A 69 -2.67 -15.59 -23.55
N PRO A 70 -3.65 -14.92 -24.20
CA PRO A 70 -4.57 -15.62 -25.07
C PRO A 70 -3.77 -16.26 -26.21
N LEU A 71 -4.05 -17.54 -26.48
CA LEU A 71 -3.50 -18.20 -27.64
C LEU A 71 -4.29 -17.73 -28.87
N CYS A 72 -3.59 -17.39 -29.94
CA CYS A 72 -4.22 -17.12 -31.22
C CYS A 72 -5.01 -18.37 -31.66
N PRO A 73 -6.32 -18.27 -31.95
CA PRO A 73 -7.13 -19.44 -32.32
C PRO A 73 -6.69 -20.09 -33.64
N ASN A 74 -5.88 -19.40 -34.44
CA ASN A 74 -5.42 -19.87 -35.75
C ASN A 74 -4.03 -20.53 -35.70
N CYS A 75 -3.08 -19.99 -34.93
CA CYS A 75 -1.70 -20.51 -34.88
C CYS A 75 -1.28 -21.04 -33.50
N GLN A 76 -2.14 -20.92 -32.48
CA GLN A 76 -1.90 -21.36 -31.10
C GLN A 76 -0.64 -20.77 -30.45
N GLN A 77 -0.13 -19.65 -30.98
CA GLN A 77 0.95 -18.88 -30.38
C GLN A 77 0.38 -17.84 -29.41
N VAL A 78 1.18 -17.45 -28.43
CA VAL A 78 0.89 -16.35 -27.49
C VAL A 78 0.72 -15.02 -28.25
N MET A 79 -0.38 -14.30 -27.97
CA MET A 79 -0.68 -12.98 -28.53
C MET A 79 -0.06 -11.84 -27.73
#